data_AF-A0A7C4D013-F1
#
_entry.id   AF-A0A7C4D013-F1
#
_cell.length_a   1.000
_cell.length_b   1.000
_cell.length_c   1.000
_cell.angle_alpha   90.00
_cell.angle_beta   90.00
_cell.angle_gamma   90.00
#
_symmetry.space_group_name_H-M   'P 1'
#
loop_
_entity.id
_entity.type
_entity.pdbx_description
1 polymer ?
#
loop_
_entity_poly.entity_id
_entity_poly.type
_entity_poly.pdbx_seq_one_letter_code
_entity_poly.pdbx_strand_id
1 'polypeptide(L)'
;MLRGAREMVKLYTPGHNIITDSLIMHGVLRILGVLGYHSGVVQRVGERFIIDIEGLDQHSVRDLGSKFRNTDVYHSLQLTLNLYINKGYMPRDQKVSKIFESNPNEPANRSWATNLSESLLNLDLSNYLSSDHITSVNEGRRKGVRTLYISLSSIYGKYQELDYNTIDKPYSVCDTCFGLASLGLIYGALATVLRRENSKYSLFMTIIPEDRIEIRDLLIIQRLLEGYMTMGRFSASAPSDIPLLALPLYSLSVGETLAAIESEADVLTWKVAKVGNFIRSLDTALIRLNKLMDFITEVKMLIPEWPRIVSQCFETEDGFTILSELTEVIVFSREISHIYSTVRSIISYIEDMKDTTCKNLLKRMHRVSEKLVETITKVVAI
;
A
#
# COMPACT_ATOMS: atom_id res chain seq x y z
N MET A 1 -27.29 -2.85 -35.90
CA MET A 1 -27.01 -3.62 -34.67
C MET A 1 -26.76 -2.65 -33.53
N LEU A 2 -27.79 -2.38 -32.73
CA LEU A 2 -27.66 -1.60 -31.50
C LEU A 2 -26.84 -2.45 -30.51
N ARG A 3 -25.65 -1.98 -30.12
CA ARG A 3 -24.91 -2.58 -29.01
C ARG A 3 -25.82 -2.48 -27.78
N GLY A 4 -26.35 -3.61 -27.32
CA GLY A 4 -27.13 -3.66 -26.08
C GLY A 4 -26.34 -3.01 -24.96
N ALA A 5 -27.00 -2.17 -24.17
CA ALA A 5 -26.40 -1.58 -22.98
C ALA A 5 -25.80 -2.71 -22.15
N ARG A 6 -24.47 -2.76 -22.03
CA ARG A 6 -23.81 -3.73 -21.18
C ARG A 6 -24.30 -3.49 -19.76
N GLU A 7 -24.78 -4.55 -19.12
CA GLU A 7 -25.15 -4.47 -17.71
C GLU A 7 -23.93 -4.00 -16.90
N MET A 8 -24.19 -3.03 -16.03
CA MET A 8 -23.18 -2.41 -15.19
C MET A 8 -23.66 -2.48 -13.74
N VAL A 9 -22.83 -3.07 -12.89
CA VAL A 9 -23.07 -3.16 -11.44
C VAL A 9 -22.15 -2.20 -10.72
N LYS A 10 -22.67 -1.55 -9.67
CA LYS A 10 -21.90 -0.66 -8.80
C LYS A 10 -21.71 -1.30 -7.44
N LEU A 11 -20.47 -1.34 -6.97
CA LEU A 11 -20.14 -1.67 -5.58
C LEU A 11 -19.57 -0.45 -4.88
N TYR A 12 -19.96 -0.24 -3.63
CA TYR A 12 -19.55 0.87 -2.78
C TYR A 12 -18.71 0.33 -1.62
N THR A 13 -17.56 0.94 -1.37
CA THR A 13 -16.80 0.61 -0.16
C THR A 13 -17.51 1.14 1.10
N PRO A 14 -17.30 0.50 2.27
CA PRO A 14 -18.14 0.74 3.45
C PRO A 14 -18.06 2.14 4.07
N GLY A 15 -16.95 2.84 3.89
CA GLY A 15 -16.68 4.15 4.49
C GLY A 15 -16.08 4.11 5.87
N HIS A 16 -15.16 3.18 6.14
CA HIS A 16 -14.46 3.14 7.41
C HIS A 16 -13.44 4.26 7.53
N ASN A 17 -12.53 4.36 6.57
CA ASN A 17 -11.54 5.43 6.38
C ASN A 17 -10.79 5.14 5.07
N ILE A 18 -10.09 6.13 4.53
CA ILE A 18 -9.37 6.01 3.25
C ILE A 18 -8.44 4.79 3.17
N ILE A 19 -7.74 4.42 4.26
CA ILE A 19 -6.80 3.28 4.26
C ILE A 19 -7.58 1.97 4.22
N THR A 20 -8.53 1.76 5.14
CA THR A 20 -9.32 0.53 5.15
C THR A 20 -10.12 0.36 3.87
N ASP A 21 -10.74 1.42 3.36
CA ASP A 21 -11.53 1.37 2.14
C ASP A 21 -10.65 1.15 0.89
N SER A 22 -9.42 1.68 0.86
CA SER A 22 -8.47 1.38 -0.23
C SER A 22 -8.05 -0.08 -0.25
N LEU A 23 -7.82 -0.67 0.93
CA LEU A 23 -7.51 -2.10 1.05
C LEU A 23 -8.73 -2.94 0.64
N ILE A 24 -9.93 -2.59 1.11
CA ILE A 24 -11.16 -3.28 0.72
C ILE A 24 -11.38 -3.19 -0.80
N MET A 25 -11.21 -2.01 -1.40
CA MET A 25 -11.25 -1.80 -2.86
C MET A 25 -10.31 -2.78 -3.56
N HIS A 26 -9.04 -2.84 -3.15
CA HIS A 26 -8.08 -3.79 -3.72
C HIS A 26 -8.46 -5.26 -3.48
N GLY A 27 -9.04 -5.60 -2.33
CA GLY A 27 -9.56 -6.94 -2.05
C GLY A 27 -10.68 -7.33 -3.02
N VAL A 28 -11.64 -6.43 -3.28
CA VAL A 28 -12.72 -6.62 -4.26
C VAL A 28 -12.14 -6.79 -5.66
N LEU A 29 -11.26 -5.89 -6.08
CA LEU A 29 -10.61 -5.97 -7.39
C LEU A 29 -9.87 -7.30 -7.55
N ARG A 30 -9.18 -7.77 -6.51
CA ARG A 30 -8.49 -9.06 -6.57
C ARG A 30 -9.44 -10.21 -6.88
N ILE A 31 -10.59 -10.26 -6.22
CA ILE A 31 -11.61 -11.29 -6.48
C ILE A 31 -12.12 -11.17 -7.92
N LEU A 32 -12.47 -9.95 -8.36
CA LEU A 32 -12.96 -9.68 -9.70
C LEU A 32 -11.96 -10.12 -10.78
N GLY A 33 -10.69 -9.75 -10.66
CA GLY A 33 -9.64 -10.11 -11.60
C GLY A 33 -9.40 -11.62 -11.67
N VAL A 34 -9.42 -12.32 -10.53
CA VAL A 34 -9.30 -13.80 -10.52
C VAL A 34 -10.49 -14.47 -11.22
N LEU A 35 -11.68 -13.88 -11.13
CA LEU A 35 -12.90 -14.38 -11.78
C LEU A 35 -13.08 -13.88 -13.22
N GLY A 36 -12.12 -13.12 -13.76
CA GLY A 36 -12.12 -12.68 -15.16
C GLY A 36 -12.80 -11.33 -15.43
N TYR A 37 -13.24 -10.61 -14.40
CA TYR A 37 -13.83 -9.27 -14.55
C TYR A 37 -12.74 -8.20 -14.54
N HIS A 38 -12.37 -7.73 -15.74
CA HIS A 38 -11.31 -6.75 -15.95
C HIS A 38 -11.80 -5.41 -16.50
N SER A 39 -13.06 -5.35 -16.94
CA SER A 39 -13.66 -4.18 -17.59
C SER A 39 -14.56 -3.43 -16.60
N GLY A 40 -14.41 -2.13 -16.57
CA GLY A 40 -15.06 -1.26 -15.61
C GLY A 40 -14.10 -0.24 -15.03
N VAL A 41 -14.58 0.54 -14.08
CA VAL A 41 -13.87 1.71 -13.58
C VAL A 41 -14.05 1.86 -12.08
N VAL A 42 -13.01 2.32 -11.40
CA VAL A 42 -13.05 2.69 -10.00
C VAL A 42 -13.00 4.20 -9.88
N GLN A 43 -13.94 4.77 -9.14
CA GLN A 43 -13.99 6.20 -8.83
C GLN A 43 -13.80 6.43 -7.33
N ARG A 44 -13.02 7.45 -6.97
CA ARG A 44 -12.88 7.92 -5.61
C ARG A 44 -13.97 8.94 -5.29
N VAL A 45 -14.64 8.77 -4.15
CA VAL A 45 -15.64 9.70 -3.63
C VAL A 45 -15.30 10.01 -2.17
N GLY A 46 -14.52 11.07 -1.97
CA GLY A 46 -13.97 11.42 -0.66
C GLY A 46 -13.00 10.34 -0.16
N GLU A 47 -13.37 9.67 0.94
CA GLU A 47 -12.62 8.54 1.52
C GLU A 47 -13.11 7.16 1.06
N ARG A 48 -14.09 7.12 0.16
CA ARG A 48 -14.74 5.90 -0.35
C ARG A 48 -14.43 5.66 -1.82
N PHE A 49 -14.76 4.48 -2.29
CA PHE A 49 -14.64 4.09 -3.68
C PHE A 49 -15.93 3.50 -4.22
N ILE A 50 -16.23 3.82 -5.48
CA ILE A 50 -17.29 3.22 -6.28
C ILE A 50 -16.63 2.38 -7.37
N ILE A 51 -16.97 1.09 -7.45
CA ILE A 51 -16.45 0.15 -8.43
C ILE A 51 -17.59 -0.17 -9.40
N ASP A 52 -17.53 0.42 -10.58
CA ASP A 52 -18.44 0.17 -11.70
C ASP A 52 -17.90 -0.98 -12.55
N ILE A 53 -18.62 -2.10 -12.63
CA ILE A 53 -18.16 -3.36 -13.24
C ILE A 53 -19.00 -3.65 -14.49
N GLU A 54 -18.35 -3.80 -15.64
CA GLU A 54 -19.04 -4.18 -16.89
C GLU A 54 -19.25 -5.69 -16.98
N GLY A 55 -20.45 -6.10 -17.43
CA GLY A 55 -20.74 -7.52 -17.72
C GLY A 55 -21.00 -8.36 -16.47
N LEU A 56 -21.22 -7.73 -15.33
CA LEU A 56 -21.67 -8.36 -14.10
C LEU A 56 -23.09 -7.87 -13.78
N ASP A 57 -23.99 -8.79 -13.49
CA ASP A 57 -25.35 -8.49 -13.03
C ASP A 57 -25.46 -8.54 -11.50
N GLN A 58 -26.47 -7.87 -10.93
CA GLN A 58 -26.63 -7.77 -9.48
C GLN A 58 -26.85 -9.12 -8.78
N HIS A 59 -27.47 -10.10 -9.45
CA HIS A 59 -27.68 -11.42 -8.87
C HIS A 59 -26.35 -12.17 -8.78
N SER A 60 -25.52 -12.06 -9.82
CA SER A 60 -24.17 -12.64 -9.85
C SER A 60 -23.23 -12.11 -8.77
N VAL A 61 -23.46 -10.91 -8.21
CA VAL A 61 -22.66 -10.36 -7.09
C VAL A 61 -22.69 -11.28 -5.86
N ARG A 62 -23.85 -11.89 -5.57
CA ARG A 62 -24.03 -12.79 -4.42
C ARG A 62 -23.19 -14.06 -4.55
N ASP A 63 -22.91 -14.48 -5.79
CA ASP A 63 -22.14 -15.67 -6.08
C ASP A 63 -20.63 -15.41 -6.21
N LEU A 64 -20.17 -14.16 -6.15
CA LEU A 64 -18.73 -13.87 -6.30
C LEU A 64 -17.89 -14.55 -5.21
N GLY A 65 -18.38 -14.56 -3.97
CA GLY A 65 -17.71 -15.24 -2.87
C GLY A 65 -17.59 -16.75 -3.10
N SER A 66 -18.68 -17.40 -3.54
CA SER A 66 -18.68 -18.85 -3.81
C SER A 66 -17.81 -19.21 -5.01
N LYS A 67 -17.86 -18.41 -6.09
CA LYS A 67 -16.98 -18.56 -7.26
C LYS A 67 -15.51 -18.40 -6.87
N PHE A 68 -15.17 -17.41 -6.05
CA PHE A 68 -13.80 -17.19 -5.59
C PHE A 68 -13.26 -18.38 -4.77
N ARG A 69 -14.10 -19.00 -3.94
CA ARG A 69 -13.72 -20.19 -3.14
C ARG A 69 -13.33 -21.41 -4.00
N ASN A 70 -13.73 -21.44 -5.26
CA ASN A 70 -13.40 -22.52 -6.20
C ASN A 70 -12.16 -22.20 -7.06
N THR A 71 -11.37 -21.19 -6.68
CA THR A 71 -10.17 -20.76 -7.42
C THR A 71 -8.90 -21.26 -6.77
N ASP A 72 -7.85 -21.49 -7.58
CA ASP A 72 -6.53 -21.88 -7.08
C ASP A 72 -5.94 -20.84 -6.11
N VAL A 73 -6.27 -19.56 -6.31
CA VAL A 73 -5.84 -18.47 -5.43
C VAL A 73 -6.40 -18.66 -4.02
N TYR A 74 -7.71 -18.95 -3.90
CA TYR A 74 -8.31 -19.22 -2.61
C TYR A 74 -7.72 -20.48 -1.96
N HIS A 75 -7.58 -21.58 -2.70
CA HIS A 75 -7.03 -22.82 -2.17
C HIS A 75 -5.59 -22.66 -1.69
N SER A 76 -4.76 -21.94 -2.44
CA SER A 76 -3.39 -21.60 -2.06
C SER A 76 -3.34 -20.76 -0.77
N LEU A 77 -4.19 -19.72 -0.68
CA LEU A 77 -4.30 -18.89 0.53
C LEU A 77 -4.71 -19.72 1.75
N GLN A 78 -5.76 -20.54 1.62
CA GLN A 78 -6.25 -21.41 2.69
C GLN A 78 -5.19 -22.41 3.14
N LEU A 79 -4.44 -23.00 2.21
CA LEU A 79 -3.35 -23.91 2.55
C LEU A 79 -2.28 -23.19 3.39
N THR A 80 -1.84 -22.00 2.96
CA THR A 80 -0.84 -21.22 3.70
C THR A 80 -1.34 -20.78 5.09
N LEU A 81 -2.59 -20.33 5.19
CA LEU A 81 -3.20 -19.95 6.46
C LEU A 81 -3.30 -21.15 7.41
N ASN A 82 -3.75 -22.31 6.92
CA ASN A 82 -3.87 -23.52 7.72
C ASN A 82 -2.49 -24.06 8.18
N LEU A 83 -1.46 -23.95 7.35
CA LEU A 83 -0.10 -24.28 7.77
C LEU A 83 0.37 -23.40 8.93
N TYR A 84 0.07 -22.10 8.89
CA TYR A 84 0.39 -21.20 9.98
C TYR A 84 -0.40 -21.48 11.25
N ILE A 85 -1.72 -21.62 11.12
CA ILE A 85 -2.62 -21.86 12.24
C ILE A 85 -2.24 -23.18 12.93
N ASN A 86 -1.99 -24.25 12.18
CA ASN A 86 -1.77 -25.56 12.78
C ASN A 86 -0.32 -25.78 13.22
N LYS A 87 0.66 -25.29 12.46
CA LYS A 87 2.08 -25.60 12.68
C LYS A 87 2.91 -24.40 13.15
N GLY A 88 2.34 -23.19 13.17
CA GLY A 88 3.10 -21.96 13.41
C GLY A 88 4.12 -21.65 12.32
N TYR A 89 4.09 -22.39 11.20
CA TYR A 89 5.05 -22.31 10.13
C TYR A 89 4.52 -21.44 9.00
N MET A 90 5.30 -20.45 8.59
CA MET A 90 5.05 -19.63 7.43
C MET A 90 6.19 -19.81 6.43
N PRO A 91 5.92 -20.32 5.21
CA PRO A 91 6.94 -20.35 4.18
C PRO A 91 7.40 -18.91 3.90
N ARG A 92 8.71 -18.68 3.95
CA ARG A 92 9.30 -17.45 3.41
C ARG A 92 8.95 -17.43 1.91
N ASP A 93 8.66 -16.25 1.37
CA ASP A 93 8.28 -16.02 -0.05
C ASP A 93 6.80 -16.24 -0.40
N GLN A 94 5.92 -16.53 0.56
CA GLN A 94 4.47 -16.47 0.35
C GLN A 94 3.93 -15.04 0.54
N LYS A 95 2.99 -14.62 -0.30
CA LYS A 95 2.38 -13.28 -0.22
C LYS A 95 1.70 -13.03 1.14
N VAL A 96 1.13 -14.08 1.74
CA VAL A 96 0.50 -14.04 3.07
C VAL A 96 1.51 -13.71 4.17
N SER A 97 2.79 -14.06 3.99
CA SER A 97 3.88 -13.73 4.91
C SER A 97 3.95 -12.23 5.20
N LYS A 98 3.55 -11.39 4.23
CA LYS A 98 3.45 -9.94 4.40
C LYS A 98 2.62 -9.54 5.63
N ILE A 99 1.47 -10.18 5.87
CA ILE A 99 0.63 -9.85 7.05
C ILE A 99 1.43 -10.10 8.33
N PHE A 100 2.06 -11.26 8.44
CA PHE A 100 2.76 -11.66 9.67
C PHE A 100 4.06 -10.88 9.89
N GLU A 101 4.76 -10.60 8.80
CA GLU A 101 6.01 -9.85 8.82
C GLU A 101 5.76 -8.37 9.12
N SER A 102 4.65 -7.79 8.63
CA SER A 102 4.34 -6.36 8.82
C SER A 102 3.42 -6.06 10.01
N ASN A 103 2.76 -7.05 10.63
CA ASN A 103 1.93 -6.79 11.80
C ASN A 103 2.79 -6.44 13.03
N PRO A 104 2.65 -5.24 13.63
CA PRO A 104 3.35 -4.89 14.86
C PRO A 104 2.94 -5.79 16.05
N ASN A 105 1.72 -6.31 16.06
CA ASN A 105 1.21 -7.21 17.11
C ASN A 105 1.40 -8.69 16.76
N GLU A 106 2.64 -9.17 16.73
CA GLU A 106 2.96 -10.56 16.36
C GLU A 106 2.16 -11.63 17.14
N PRO A 107 1.87 -11.49 18.46
CA PRO A 107 0.99 -12.42 19.17
C PRO A 107 -0.43 -12.54 18.58
N ALA A 108 -0.94 -11.49 17.92
CA ALA A 108 -2.24 -11.52 17.27
C ALA A 108 -2.24 -12.20 15.89
N ASN A 109 -1.07 -12.55 15.33
CA ASN A 109 -0.97 -13.15 14.00
C ASN A 109 -1.79 -14.42 13.84
N ARG A 110 -1.82 -15.29 14.86
CA ARG A 110 -2.62 -16.52 14.83
C ARG A 110 -4.11 -16.22 14.76
N SER A 111 -4.58 -15.28 15.58
CA SER A 111 -5.98 -14.83 15.55
C SER A 111 -6.32 -14.16 14.22
N TRP A 112 -5.41 -13.35 13.67
CA TRP A 112 -5.59 -12.76 12.34
C TRP A 112 -5.74 -13.85 11.28
N ALA A 113 -4.83 -14.83 11.24
CA ALA A 113 -4.89 -15.92 10.27
C ALA A 113 -6.20 -16.71 10.36
N THR A 114 -6.64 -17.05 11.57
CA THR A 114 -7.94 -17.72 11.80
C THR A 114 -9.10 -16.86 11.33
N ASN A 115 -9.16 -15.59 11.74
CA ASN A 115 -10.20 -14.66 11.33
C ASN A 115 -10.25 -14.49 9.81
N LEU A 116 -9.09 -14.44 9.16
CA LEU A 116 -9.00 -14.32 7.70
C LEU A 116 -9.50 -15.59 7.03
N SER A 117 -9.06 -16.76 7.49
CA SER A 117 -9.51 -18.06 6.99
C SER A 117 -11.03 -18.18 7.03
N GLU A 118 -11.64 -17.83 8.16
CA GLU A 118 -13.10 -17.85 8.37
C GLU A 118 -13.82 -16.78 7.52
N SER A 119 -13.27 -15.57 7.45
CA SER A 119 -13.85 -14.47 6.68
C SER A 119 -13.89 -14.79 5.18
N LEU A 120 -12.84 -15.41 4.65
CA LEU A 120 -12.79 -15.83 3.24
C LEU A 120 -13.83 -16.92 2.92
N LEU A 121 -14.19 -17.76 3.89
CA LEU A 121 -15.24 -18.77 3.73
C LEU A 121 -16.62 -18.11 3.56
N ASN A 122 -16.86 -17.01 4.28
CA ASN A 122 -18.16 -16.34 4.38
C ASN A 122 -18.24 -15.04 3.55
N LEU A 123 -17.38 -14.86 2.54
CA LEU A 123 -17.40 -13.67 1.70
C LEU A 123 -18.76 -13.48 1.01
N ASP A 124 -19.37 -12.33 1.27
CA ASP A 124 -20.59 -11.86 0.62
C ASP A 124 -20.48 -10.38 0.26
N LEU A 125 -20.31 -10.10 -1.03
CA LEU A 125 -20.17 -8.75 -1.59
C LEU A 125 -21.55 -8.07 -1.81
N SER A 126 -22.67 -8.74 -1.56
CA SER A 126 -24.00 -8.16 -1.78
C SER A 126 -24.27 -6.95 -0.88
N ASN A 127 -23.67 -6.92 0.31
CA ASN A 127 -23.74 -5.79 1.24
C ASN A 127 -23.04 -4.52 0.72
N TYR A 128 -22.34 -4.60 -0.40
CA TYR A 128 -21.62 -3.49 -1.03
C TYR A 128 -22.43 -2.92 -2.21
N LEU A 129 -23.62 -3.44 -2.51
CA LEU A 129 -24.54 -2.85 -3.48
C LEU A 129 -25.14 -1.52 -2.98
N SER A 130 -24.98 -1.20 -1.70
CA SER A 130 -25.47 0.02 -1.06
C SER A 130 -24.34 0.80 -0.41
N SER A 131 -24.45 2.13 -0.41
CA SER A 131 -23.53 3.05 0.26
C SER A 131 -23.63 3.06 1.78
N ASP A 132 -24.67 2.43 2.35
CA ASP A 132 -25.03 2.56 3.78
C ASP A 132 -24.54 1.37 4.62
N HIS A 133 -23.48 0.68 4.17
CA HIS A 133 -22.97 -0.56 4.74
C HIS A 133 -22.78 -0.49 6.26
N ILE A 134 -21.98 0.46 6.76
CA ILE A 134 -21.67 0.62 8.20
C ILE A 134 -22.94 0.70 9.04
N THR A 135 -23.93 1.46 8.59
CA THR A 135 -25.21 1.64 9.28
C THR A 135 -26.03 0.35 9.25
N SER A 136 -26.10 -0.31 8.09
CA SER A 136 -26.88 -1.52 7.90
C SER A 136 -26.33 -2.72 8.67
N VAL A 137 -25.01 -2.82 8.83
CA VAL A 137 -24.32 -3.93 9.51
C VAL A 137 -23.93 -3.57 10.95
N ASN A 138 -24.20 -2.34 11.41
CA ASN A 138 -23.89 -1.83 12.75
C ASN A 138 -22.39 -1.97 13.14
N GLU A 139 -21.49 -1.71 12.19
CA GLU A 139 -20.04 -1.76 12.42
C GLU A 139 -19.53 -0.55 13.25
N GLY A 140 -18.34 -0.68 13.84
CA GLY A 140 -17.69 0.37 14.63
C GLY A 140 -17.28 -0.07 16.03
N ARG A 141 -17.19 0.88 16.98
CA ARG A 141 -16.78 0.63 18.38
C ARG A 141 -17.94 0.08 19.26
N ARG A 142 -18.60 -0.98 18.78
CA ARG A 142 -19.62 -1.76 19.49
C ARG A 142 -19.13 -3.20 19.63
N LYS A 143 -19.87 -4.08 20.31
CA LYS A 143 -19.61 -5.54 20.23
C LYS A 143 -19.81 -5.98 18.78
N GLY A 144 -18.74 -5.99 17.98
CA GLY A 144 -18.77 -6.49 16.61
C GLY A 144 -18.06 -7.84 16.48
N VAL A 145 -17.97 -8.33 15.24
CA VAL A 145 -17.57 -9.71 14.93
C VAL A 145 -16.05 -9.85 14.90
N ARG A 146 -15.34 -8.98 14.16
CA ARG A 146 -13.87 -9.04 14.02
C ARG A 146 -13.21 -7.72 14.36
N THR A 147 -12.11 -7.76 15.10
CA THR A 147 -11.29 -6.56 15.37
C THR A 147 -10.52 -6.15 14.13
N LEU A 148 -10.65 -4.88 13.74
CA LEU A 148 -9.84 -4.28 12.69
C LEU A 148 -8.46 -3.93 13.27
N TYR A 149 -7.41 -4.58 12.77
CA TYR A 149 -6.04 -4.34 13.23
C TYR A 149 -5.49 -3.01 12.72
N ILE A 150 -4.56 -2.41 13.47
CA ILE A 150 -4.01 -1.09 13.14
C ILE A 150 -3.33 -1.05 11.76
N SER A 151 -2.74 -2.16 11.30
CA SER A 151 -2.14 -2.21 9.97
C SER A 151 -3.17 -2.11 8.83
N LEU A 152 -4.46 -2.34 9.11
CA LEU A 152 -5.57 -2.24 8.14
C LEU A 152 -6.28 -0.89 8.15
N SER A 153 -6.03 -0.01 9.13
CA SER A 153 -6.80 1.23 9.30
C SER A 153 -5.95 2.45 9.63
N SER A 154 -4.76 2.27 10.21
CA SER A 154 -3.94 3.32 10.83
C SER A 154 -4.60 4.04 12.02
N ILE A 155 -5.88 4.38 11.94
CA ILE A 155 -6.59 5.22 12.91
C ILE A 155 -7.35 4.37 13.94
N TYR A 156 -7.78 3.18 13.55
CA TYR A 156 -8.62 2.32 14.39
C TYR A 156 -7.84 1.13 14.92
N GLY A 157 -7.70 1.07 16.25
CA GLY A 157 -7.05 -0.02 16.94
C GLY A 157 -7.87 -0.54 18.11
N LYS A 158 -7.18 -1.29 18.98
CA LYS A 158 -7.76 -1.87 20.20
C LYS A 158 -8.25 -0.80 21.20
N TYR A 159 -7.57 0.34 21.25
CA TYR A 159 -7.80 1.36 22.27
C TYR A 159 -8.56 2.58 21.71
N GLN A 160 -9.36 3.21 22.58
CA GLN A 160 -9.96 4.52 22.37
C GLN A 160 -9.51 5.44 23.50
N GLU A 161 -9.04 6.63 23.17
CA GLU A 161 -8.84 7.70 24.15
C GLU A 161 -10.17 8.45 24.32
N LEU A 162 -10.70 8.45 25.53
CA LEU A 162 -11.84 9.26 25.96
C LEU A 162 -11.49 9.88 27.30
N ASP A 163 -11.60 11.20 27.42
CA ASP A 163 -11.41 11.93 28.67
C ASP A 163 -10.11 11.59 29.42
N TYR A 164 -8.97 11.60 28.70
CA TYR A 164 -7.64 11.27 29.21
C TYR A 164 -7.46 9.84 29.75
N ASN A 165 -8.44 8.95 29.53
CA ASN A 165 -8.38 7.54 29.86
C ASN A 165 -8.40 6.67 28.60
N THR A 166 -7.56 5.63 28.61
CA THR A 166 -7.53 4.64 27.54
C THR A 166 -8.52 3.51 27.84
N ILE A 167 -9.56 3.39 27.01
CA ILE A 167 -10.57 2.32 27.13
C ILE A 167 -10.32 1.28 26.04
N ASP A 168 -10.32 -0.01 26.42
CA ASP A 168 -10.27 -1.14 25.49
C ASP A 168 -11.61 -1.27 24.74
N LYS A 169 -11.72 -0.57 23.62
CA LYS A 169 -12.89 -0.55 22.73
C LYS A 169 -12.41 -0.79 21.31
N PRO A 170 -12.16 -2.04 20.91
CA PRO A 170 -11.71 -2.34 19.56
C PRO A 170 -12.73 -1.83 18.54
N TYR A 171 -12.22 -1.34 17.41
CA TYR A 171 -13.07 -1.07 16.25
C TYR A 171 -13.38 -2.41 15.57
N SER A 172 -14.65 -2.77 15.51
CA SER A 172 -15.07 -4.03 14.94
C SER A 172 -15.76 -3.87 13.59
N VAL A 173 -15.48 -4.80 12.69
CA VAL A 173 -16.04 -4.89 11.34
C VAL A 173 -16.63 -6.28 11.12
N CYS A 174 -17.41 -6.44 10.05
CA CYS A 174 -17.95 -7.71 9.60
C CYS A 174 -16.87 -8.58 8.94
N ASP A 175 -17.18 -9.86 8.75
CA ASP A 175 -16.28 -10.83 8.13
C ASP A 175 -15.86 -10.39 6.71
N THR A 176 -16.79 -9.88 5.90
CA THR A 176 -16.49 -9.43 4.53
C THR A 176 -15.50 -8.26 4.53
N CYS A 177 -15.72 -7.21 5.33
CA CYS A 177 -14.82 -6.06 5.45
C CYS A 177 -13.42 -6.50 5.91
N PHE A 178 -13.35 -7.36 6.93
CA PHE A 178 -12.07 -7.89 7.43
C PHE A 178 -11.33 -8.72 6.38
N GLY A 179 -12.04 -9.62 5.70
CA GLY A 179 -11.50 -10.49 4.66
C GLY A 179 -10.98 -9.69 3.46
N LEU A 180 -11.77 -8.74 2.96
CA LEU A 180 -11.40 -7.89 1.83
C LEU A 180 -10.25 -6.93 2.18
N ALA A 181 -10.26 -6.30 3.36
CA ALA A 181 -9.14 -5.46 3.80
C ALA A 181 -7.84 -6.27 3.91
N SER A 182 -7.91 -7.49 4.43
CA SER A 182 -6.76 -8.39 4.51
C SER A 182 -6.26 -8.85 3.13
N LEU A 183 -7.17 -9.18 2.20
CA LEU A 183 -6.80 -9.46 0.80
C LEU A 183 -6.17 -8.23 0.14
N GLY A 184 -6.70 -7.05 0.40
CA GLY A 184 -6.12 -5.77 -0.02
C GLY A 184 -4.70 -5.58 0.48
N LEU A 185 -4.44 -5.90 1.75
CA LEU A 185 -3.09 -5.82 2.30
C LEU A 185 -2.14 -6.82 1.63
N ILE A 186 -2.61 -8.03 1.33
CA ILE A 186 -1.80 -9.06 0.66
C ILE A 186 -1.48 -8.67 -0.80
N TYR A 187 -2.47 -8.17 -1.54
CA TYR A 187 -2.37 -8.04 -3.00
C TYR A 187 -2.30 -6.60 -3.52
N GLY A 188 -2.76 -5.62 -2.75
CA GLY A 188 -2.88 -4.22 -3.16
C GLY A 188 -2.09 -3.24 -2.31
N ALA A 189 -1.26 -3.70 -1.38
CA ALA A 189 -0.39 -2.82 -0.61
C ALA A 189 1.00 -3.43 -0.44
N LEU A 190 2.03 -2.63 -0.74
CA LEU A 190 3.42 -2.96 -0.47
C LEU A 190 3.72 -2.67 1.01
N ALA A 191 4.51 -3.52 1.65
CA ALA A 191 4.96 -3.31 3.02
C ALA A 191 6.49 -3.29 3.12
N THR A 192 7.03 -2.31 3.83
CA THR A 192 8.44 -2.23 4.22
C THR A 192 8.52 -2.36 5.74
N VAL A 193 9.23 -3.38 6.22
CA VAL A 193 9.33 -3.70 7.63
C VAL A 193 10.75 -3.45 8.12
N LEU A 194 10.92 -2.44 8.97
CA LEU A 194 12.16 -2.18 9.68
C LEU A 194 12.10 -2.84 11.05
N ARG A 195 13.01 -3.79 11.31
CA ARG A 195 13.13 -4.46 12.61
C ARG A 195 14.40 -4.04 13.34
N ARG A 196 14.24 -3.80 14.64
CA ARG A 196 15.31 -3.56 15.61
C ARG A 196 15.03 -4.40 16.86
N GLU A 197 16.01 -4.47 17.77
CA GLU A 197 15.91 -5.32 18.97
C GLU A 197 14.61 -5.13 19.75
N ASN A 198 14.18 -3.89 19.98
CA ASN A 198 12.99 -3.55 20.78
C ASN A 198 11.93 -2.74 20.02
N SER A 199 12.09 -2.58 18.70
CA SER A 199 11.12 -1.83 17.89
C SER A 199 10.92 -2.44 16.51
N LYS A 200 9.70 -2.25 16.00
CA LYS A 200 9.27 -2.70 14.68
C LYS A 200 8.47 -1.58 14.04
N TYR A 201 8.92 -1.12 12.89
CA TYR A 201 8.19 -0.17 12.07
C TYR A 201 7.72 -0.87 10.80
N SER A 202 6.45 -0.70 10.49
CA SER A 202 5.87 -1.20 9.25
C SER A 202 5.31 -0.01 8.51
N LEU A 203 5.92 0.27 7.36
CA LEU A 203 5.48 1.29 6.44
C LEU A 203 4.74 0.60 5.30
N PHE A 204 3.64 1.19 4.89
CA PHE A 204 2.81 0.64 3.84
C PHE A 204 2.58 1.70 2.77
N MET A 205 2.43 1.24 1.53
CA MET A 205 1.91 2.06 0.45
C MET A 205 0.91 1.26 -0.39
N THR A 206 -0.11 1.96 -0.86
CA THR A 206 -1.12 1.46 -1.81
C THR A 206 -1.39 2.53 -2.86
N ILE A 207 -2.04 2.17 -3.95
CA ILE A 207 -2.33 3.09 -5.06
C ILE A 207 -3.83 3.19 -5.26
N ILE A 208 -4.36 4.40 -5.21
CA ILE A 208 -5.79 4.70 -5.34
C ILE A 208 -6.02 5.68 -6.50
N PRO A 209 -7.20 5.73 -7.11
CA PRO A 209 -7.53 6.78 -8.06
C PRO A 209 -7.42 8.19 -7.43
N GLU A 210 -6.93 9.17 -8.21
CA GLU A 210 -7.08 10.59 -7.84
C GLU A 210 -8.57 10.97 -7.95
N ASP A 211 -9.17 10.69 -9.11
CA ASP A 211 -10.63 10.73 -9.34
C ASP A 211 -11.12 9.38 -9.87
N ARG A 212 -10.58 8.93 -11.00
CA ARG A 212 -11.10 7.78 -11.74
C ARG A 212 -9.98 6.98 -12.42
N ILE A 213 -10.05 5.65 -12.37
CA ILE A 213 -9.06 4.74 -12.98
C ILE A 213 -9.71 3.44 -13.46
N GLU A 214 -9.27 2.91 -14.60
CA GLU A 214 -9.77 1.62 -15.09
C GLU A 214 -9.43 0.47 -14.12
N ILE A 215 -10.35 -0.48 -13.98
CA ILE A 215 -10.14 -1.69 -13.16
C ILE A 215 -8.87 -2.43 -13.61
N ARG A 216 -8.65 -2.51 -14.93
CA ARG A 216 -7.48 -3.17 -15.52
C ARG A 216 -6.17 -2.55 -15.05
N ASP A 217 -6.07 -1.23 -15.02
CA ASP A 217 -4.87 -0.51 -14.60
C ASP A 217 -4.56 -0.79 -13.13
N LEU A 218 -5.57 -0.71 -12.25
CA LEU A 218 -5.39 -1.05 -10.84
C LEU A 218 -4.99 -2.52 -10.64
N LEU A 219 -5.51 -3.45 -11.42
CA LEU A 219 -5.12 -4.86 -11.36
C LEU A 219 -3.68 -5.11 -11.80
N ILE A 220 -3.17 -4.35 -12.77
CA ILE A 220 -1.77 -4.38 -13.17
C ILE A 220 -0.90 -3.80 -12.04
N ILE A 221 -1.29 -2.65 -11.50
CA ILE A 221 -0.60 -1.98 -10.39
C ILE A 221 -0.50 -2.88 -9.16
N GLN A 222 -1.55 -3.65 -8.83
CA GLN A 222 -1.53 -4.62 -7.73
C GLN A 222 -0.32 -5.55 -7.80
N ARG A 223 0.15 -5.92 -8.99
CA ARG A 223 1.32 -6.81 -9.14
C ARG A 223 2.60 -6.23 -8.56
N LEU A 224 2.76 -4.91 -8.62
CA LEU A 224 3.90 -4.23 -7.99
C LEU A 224 3.80 -4.23 -6.46
N LEU A 225 2.57 -4.22 -5.93
CA LEU A 225 2.29 -4.05 -4.52
C LEU A 225 2.23 -5.39 -3.76
N GLU A 226 2.23 -6.52 -4.46
CA GLU A 226 2.13 -7.87 -3.87
C GLU A 226 3.32 -8.24 -2.97
N GLY A 227 4.47 -7.57 -3.11
CA GLY A 227 5.70 -7.85 -2.36
C GLY A 227 5.72 -7.31 -0.92
N TYR A 228 6.80 -7.60 -0.22
CA TYR A 228 7.19 -6.90 1.00
C TYR A 228 8.72 -6.92 1.16
N MET A 229 9.25 -5.96 1.90
CA MET A 229 10.69 -5.80 2.14
C MET A 229 10.96 -5.84 3.64
N THR A 230 12.08 -6.44 4.04
CA THR A 230 12.51 -6.45 5.44
C THR A 230 13.91 -5.87 5.57
N MET A 231 14.05 -4.84 6.39
CA MET A 231 15.30 -4.12 6.65
C MET A 231 15.71 -4.29 8.12
N GLY A 232 17.01 -4.11 8.38
CA GLY A 232 17.54 -3.94 9.73
C GLY A 232 17.78 -5.20 10.56
N ARG A 233 17.57 -6.41 10.03
CA ARG A 233 17.76 -7.63 10.83
C ARG A 233 19.22 -7.91 11.24
N PHE A 234 20.24 -7.42 10.51
CA PHE A 234 21.64 -7.79 10.75
C PHE A 234 22.70 -6.74 10.38
N SER A 235 22.34 -5.45 10.25
CA SER A 235 23.33 -4.41 9.90
C SER A 235 23.37 -3.28 10.93
N ALA A 236 24.58 -2.97 11.42
CA ALA A 236 24.84 -1.78 12.24
C ALA A 236 24.58 -0.47 11.47
N SER A 237 24.53 -0.51 10.14
CA SER A 237 24.23 0.64 9.28
C SER A 237 22.74 0.78 8.93
N ALA A 238 21.86 -0.07 9.48
CA ALA A 238 20.44 -0.01 9.19
C ALA A 238 19.81 1.29 9.71
N PRO A 239 18.94 1.95 8.93
CA PRO A 239 18.37 3.24 9.30
C PRO A 239 17.61 3.18 10.63
N SER A 240 17.64 4.29 11.38
CA SER A 240 16.85 4.46 12.62
C SER A 240 15.37 4.54 12.38
N ASP A 241 15.03 5.18 11.27
CA ASP A 241 13.69 5.35 10.80
C ASP A 241 13.69 5.52 9.28
N ILE A 242 12.53 5.30 8.66
CA ILE A 242 12.30 5.62 7.25
C ILE A 242 11.25 6.73 7.22
N PRO A 243 11.56 7.92 6.67
CA PRO A 243 10.58 8.96 6.41
C PRO A 243 9.47 8.43 5.49
N LEU A 244 8.21 8.75 5.80
CA LEU A 244 7.08 8.19 5.07
C LEU A 244 7.09 8.58 3.58
N LEU A 245 7.51 9.81 3.26
CA LEU A 245 7.62 10.31 1.89
C LEU A 245 8.73 9.62 1.08
N ALA A 246 9.75 9.02 1.71
CA ALA A 246 10.79 8.30 0.99
C ALA A 246 10.27 6.99 0.37
N LEU A 247 9.20 6.40 0.96
CA LEU A 247 8.75 5.06 0.63
C LEU A 247 8.33 4.92 -0.85
N PRO A 248 7.48 5.79 -1.42
CA PRO A 248 7.04 5.61 -2.81
C PRO A 248 8.19 5.69 -3.80
N LEU A 249 9.08 6.67 -3.65
CA LEU A 249 10.22 6.80 -4.55
C LEU A 249 11.18 5.63 -4.40
N TYR A 250 11.48 5.17 -3.18
CA TYR A 250 12.29 3.98 -2.96
C TYR A 250 11.68 2.75 -3.64
N SER A 251 10.43 2.46 -3.33
CA SER A 251 9.75 1.24 -3.75
C SER A 251 9.47 1.18 -5.25
N LEU A 252 9.07 2.29 -5.88
CA LEU A 252 8.78 2.34 -7.32
C LEU A 252 10.06 2.44 -8.17
N SER A 253 11.17 2.90 -7.58
CA SER A 253 12.46 2.95 -8.25
C SER A 253 13.11 1.57 -8.40
N VAL A 254 12.84 0.65 -7.48
CA VAL A 254 13.42 -0.69 -7.47
C VAL A 254 12.53 -1.64 -8.28
N GLY A 255 13.01 -2.02 -9.47
CA GLY A 255 12.31 -2.96 -10.38
C GLY A 255 11.87 -2.33 -11.71
N GLU A 256 10.93 -2.99 -12.38
CA GLU A 256 10.36 -2.53 -13.64
C GLU A 256 9.44 -1.32 -13.44
N THR A 257 9.54 -0.33 -14.33
CA THR A 257 8.72 0.89 -14.29
C THR A 257 7.44 0.69 -15.09
N LEU A 258 6.28 0.92 -14.47
CA LEU A 258 5.00 1.00 -15.20
C LEU A 258 4.83 2.39 -15.82
N ALA A 259 5.48 2.64 -16.96
CA ALA A 259 5.32 3.89 -17.70
C ALA A 259 3.99 3.98 -18.49
N ALA A 260 3.14 2.94 -18.42
CA ALA A 260 1.98 2.77 -19.29
C ALA A 260 0.61 3.01 -18.62
N ILE A 261 0.58 3.55 -17.39
CA ILE A 261 -0.68 3.89 -16.72
C ILE A 261 -1.09 5.30 -17.19
N GLU A 262 -2.14 5.38 -17.99
CA GLU A 262 -2.65 6.66 -18.52
C GLU A 262 -3.50 7.43 -17.48
N SER A 263 -4.10 6.71 -16.53
CA SER A 263 -4.98 7.27 -15.52
C SER A 263 -4.22 7.99 -14.40
N GLU A 264 -4.80 9.07 -13.86
CA GLU A 264 -4.27 9.76 -12.68
C GLU A 264 -4.55 8.97 -11.40
N ALA A 265 -3.50 8.80 -10.58
CA ALA A 265 -3.57 8.03 -9.35
C ALA A 265 -2.73 8.69 -8.24
N ASP A 266 -3.12 8.38 -7.00
CA ASP A 266 -2.38 8.75 -5.80
C ASP A 266 -1.75 7.51 -5.16
N VAL A 267 -0.57 7.69 -4.58
CA VAL A 267 0.03 6.80 -3.60
C VAL A 267 -0.44 7.20 -2.22
N LEU A 268 -1.18 6.31 -1.56
CA LEU A 268 -1.54 6.44 -0.15
C LEU A 268 -0.52 5.66 0.68
N THR A 269 0.14 6.33 1.61
CA THR A 269 1.15 5.75 2.50
C THR A 269 0.74 5.89 3.96
N TRP A 270 1.09 4.90 4.79
CA TRP A 270 0.89 4.98 6.24
C TRP A 270 1.94 4.19 7.00
N LYS A 271 2.15 4.57 8.26
CA LYS A 271 3.19 4.00 9.11
C LYS A 271 2.65 3.60 10.47
N VAL A 272 2.95 2.36 10.86
CA VAL A 272 2.67 1.83 12.19
C VAL A 272 3.94 1.39 12.88
N ALA A 273 3.99 1.53 14.20
CA ALA A 273 5.15 1.20 14.99
C ALA A 273 4.77 0.41 16.23
N LYS A 274 5.63 -0.55 16.60
CA LYS A 274 5.72 -1.12 17.93
C LYS A 274 7.03 -0.66 18.56
N VAL A 275 6.95 -0.04 19.73
CA VAL A 275 8.11 0.32 20.56
C VAL A 275 7.85 -0.21 21.96
N GLY A 276 8.63 -1.21 22.38
CA GLY A 276 8.33 -1.98 23.58
C GLY A 276 6.95 -2.65 23.49
N ASN A 277 6.05 -2.33 24.44
CA ASN A 277 4.68 -2.86 24.47
C ASN A 277 3.65 -1.97 23.78
N PHE A 278 4.04 -0.78 23.32
CA PHE A 278 3.13 0.18 22.72
C PHE A 278 3.06 -0.02 21.21
N ILE A 279 1.85 -0.05 20.68
CA ILE A 279 1.58 -0.09 19.25
C ILE A 279 0.81 1.18 18.89
N ARG A 280 1.30 1.91 17.89
CA ARG A 280 0.69 3.18 17.45
C ARG A 280 0.77 3.33 15.95
N SER A 281 -0.16 4.09 15.40
CA SER A 281 0.03 4.72 14.10
C SER A 281 0.81 6.02 14.29
N LEU A 282 1.64 6.33 13.31
CA LEU A 282 2.52 7.49 13.34
C LEU A 282 2.10 8.56 12.34
N ASP A 283 1.84 8.17 11.10
CA ASP A 283 1.70 9.13 10.02
C ASP A 283 0.98 8.53 8.80
N THR A 284 0.41 9.39 7.97
CA THR A 284 -0.25 9.08 6.71
C THR A 284 0.02 10.17 5.68
N ALA A 285 0.42 9.81 4.45
CA ALA A 285 0.62 10.78 3.38
C ALA A 285 -0.01 10.32 2.07
N LEU A 286 -0.50 11.28 1.29
CA LEU A 286 -1.10 11.07 -0.02
C LEU A 286 -0.28 11.83 -1.06
N ILE A 287 0.21 11.12 -2.08
CA ILE A 287 1.22 11.63 -3.02
C ILE A 287 0.80 11.32 -4.45
N ARG A 288 0.86 12.29 -5.36
CA ARG A 288 0.53 12.05 -6.78
C ARG A 288 1.50 11.07 -7.44
N LEU A 289 0.99 9.93 -7.92
CA LEU A 289 1.78 8.86 -8.51
C LEU A 289 2.41 9.29 -9.84
N ASN A 290 1.64 9.95 -10.71
CA ASN A 290 2.05 10.25 -12.08
C ASN A 290 3.35 11.07 -12.12
N LYS A 291 3.45 12.11 -11.27
CA LYS A 291 4.69 12.91 -11.14
C LYS A 291 5.92 12.08 -10.74
N LEU A 292 5.73 11.15 -9.80
CA LEU A 292 6.79 10.25 -9.37
C LEU A 292 7.20 9.30 -10.51
N MET A 293 6.23 8.75 -11.23
CA MET A 293 6.47 7.81 -12.33
C MET A 293 7.16 8.48 -13.51
N ASP A 294 6.80 9.72 -13.85
CA ASP A 294 7.47 10.51 -14.88
C ASP A 294 8.94 10.73 -14.50
N PHE A 295 9.20 11.18 -13.28
CA PHE A 295 10.56 11.35 -12.77
C PHE A 295 11.36 10.05 -12.80
N ILE A 296 10.79 8.94 -12.29
CA ILE A 296 11.46 7.64 -12.25
C ILE A 296 11.77 7.16 -13.66
N THR A 297 10.86 7.35 -14.61
CA THR A 297 11.04 6.97 -16.01
C THR A 297 12.18 7.77 -16.64
N GLU A 298 12.16 9.09 -16.51
CA GLU A 298 13.22 9.97 -17.02
C GLU A 298 14.59 9.64 -16.41
N VAL A 299 14.66 9.47 -15.09
CA VAL A 299 15.91 9.18 -14.39
C VAL A 299 16.46 7.80 -14.78
N LYS A 300 15.62 6.77 -14.90
CA LYS A 300 16.08 5.44 -15.35
C LYS A 300 16.57 5.43 -16.79
N MET A 301 16.01 6.28 -17.67
CA MET A 301 16.52 6.45 -19.04
C MET A 301 17.91 7.11 -19.05
N LEU A 302 18.14 8.10 -18.19
CA LEU A 302 19.42 8.83 -18.09
C LEU A 302 20.50 8.06 -17.32
N ILE A 303 20.08 7.32 -16.29
CA ILE A 303 20.92 6.58 -15.35
C ILE A 303 20.34 5.17 -15.20
N PRO A 304 20.73 4.23 -16.08
CA PRO A 304 20.25 2.86 -16.03
C PRO A 304 20.55 2.15 -14.70
N GLU A 305 21.58 2.59 -13.98
CA GLU A 305 21.92 2.07 -12.65
C GLU A 305 21.05 2.64 -11.50
N TRP A 306 20.08 3.50 -11.79
CA TRP A 306 19.20 4.11 -10.77
C TRP A 306 18.61 3.10 -9.77
N PRO A 307 18.04 1.94 -10.19
CA PRO A 307 17.55 0.95 -9.24
C PRO A 307 18.61 0.48 -8.25
N ARG A 308 19.85 0.28 -8.71
CA ARG A 308 20.98 -0.13 -7.86
C ARG A 308 21.41 0.99 -6.93
N ILE A 309 21.41 2.25 -7.39
CA ILE A 309 21.71 3.40 -6.54
C ILE A 309 20.71 3.45 -5.38
N VAL A 310 19.41 3.35 -5.67
CA VAL A 310 18.36 3.37 -4.66
C VAL A 310 18.46 2.19 -3.71
N SER A 311 18.61 0.96 -4.23
CA SER A 311 18.57 -0.24 -3.40
C SER A 311 19.89 -0.58 -2.68
N GLN A 312 21.04 -0.06 -3.13
CA GLN A 312 22.35 -0.41 -2.55
C GLN A 312 23.01 0.76 -1.85
N CYS A 313 22.80 1.99 -2.35
CA CYS A 313 23.47 3.16 -1.82
C CYS A 313 22.56 3.95 -0.90
N PHE A 314 21.28 4.15 -1.23
CA PHE A 314 20.36 4.90 -0.37
C PHE A 314 19.70 4.11 0.76
N GLU A 315 20.03 2.83 0.95
CA GLU A 315 19.55 2.04 2.10
C GLU A 315 20.32 2.39 3.39
N THR A 316 20.38 3.69 3.72
CA THR A 316 20.97 4.26 4.92
C THR A 316 20.05 5.34 5.48
N GLU A 317 20.27 5.78 6.71
CA GLU A 317 19.47 6.85 7.34
C GLU A 317 19.47 8.14 6.50
N ASP A 318 20.64 8.65 6.15
CA ASP A 318 20.76 9.85 5.30
C ASP A 318 20.24 9.61 3.87
N GLY A 319 20.40 8.40 3.34
CA GLY A 319 19.89 8.04 2.02
C GLY A 319 18.37 8.11 1.94
N PHE A 320 17.66 7.61 2.97
CA PHE A 320 16.21 7.74 3.06
C PHE A 320 15.76 9.18 3.29
N THR A 321 16.52 9.99 4.04
CA THR A 321 16.27 11.43 4.16
C THR A 321 16.35 12.13 2.80
N ILE A 322 17.38 11.84 2.02
CA ILE A 322 17.51 12.36 0.64
C ILE A 322 16.35 11.94 -0.25
N LEU A 323 15.92 10.67 -0.19
CA LEU A 323 14.77 10.19 -0.96
C LEU A 323 13.47 10.89 -0.53
N SER A 324 13.33 11.23 0.74
CA SER A 324 12.21 12.02 1.27
C SER A 324 12.21 13.44 0.70
N GLU A 325 13.34 14.16 0.82
CA GLU A 325 13.51 15.51 0.26
C GLU A 325 13.26 15.52 -1.26
N LEU A 326 13.80 14.53 -1.97
CA LEU A 326 13.61 14.39 -3.40
C LEU A 326 12.14 14.17 -3.77
N THR A 327 11.44 13.31 -3.02
CA THR A 327 10.00 13.09 -3.22
C THR A 327 9.21 14.38 -2.98
N GLU A 328 9.55 15.12 -1.93
CA GLU A 328 8.91 16.40 -1.62
C GLU A 328 9.11 17.42 -2.74
N VAL A 329 10.33 17.51 -3.26
CA VAL A 329 10.67 18.39 -4.39
C VAL A 329 9.91 18.01 -5.65
N ILE A 330 9.84 16.72 -6.01
CA ILE A 330 9.14 16.23 -7.21
C ILE A 330 7.63 16.54 -7.13
N VAL A 331 7.04 16.34 -5.96
CA VAL A 331 5.58 16.33 -5.82
C VAL A 331 5.04 17.73 -5.51
N PHE A 332 5.67 18.43 -4.57
CA PHE A 332 5.11 19.63 -3.94
C PHE A 332 5.88 20.91 -4.28
N SER A 333 7.22 20.86 -4.40
CA SER A 333 8.01 22.09 -4.50
C SER A 333 7.92 22.76 -5.86
N ARG A 334 7.71 24.08 -5.83
CA ARG A 334 7.92 25.00 -6.98
C ARG A 334 9.09 25.96 -6.71
N GLU A 335 9.74 25.85 -5.57
CA GLU A 335 10.76 26.79 -5.11
C GLU A 335 12.16 26.31 -5.48
N ILE A 336 12.87 27.13 -6.26
CA ILE A 336 14.24 26.88 -6.71
C ILE A 336 15.21 26.70 -5.53
N SER A 337 15.00 27.44 -4.43
CA SER A 337 15.79 27.34 -3.20
C SER A 337 15.79 25.92 -2.61
N HIS A 338 14.61 25.28 -2.54
CA HIS A 338 14.45 23.94 -1.99
C HIS A 338 15.11 22.88 -2.90
N ILE A 339 15.05 23.07 -4.21
CA ILE A 339 15.75 22.19 -5.17
C ILE A 339 17.26 22.26 -4.93
N TYR A 340 17.81 23.47 -4.81
CA TYR A 340 19.24 23.64 -4.55
C TYR A 340 19.67 23.03 -3.22
N SER A 341 18.86 23.12 -2.16
CA SER A 341 19.19 22.46 -0.90
C SER A 341 19.21 20.95 -1.04
N THR A 342 18.20 20.33 -1.69
CA THR A 342 18.17 18.88 -1.93
C THR A 342 19.35 18.42 -2.79
N VAL A 343 19.72 19.18 -3.83
CA VAL A 343 20.91 18.87 -4.64
C VAL A 343 22.19 18.94 -3.80
N ARG A 344 22.31 19.92 -2.89
CA ARG A 344 23.45 19.99 -1.96
C ARG A 344 23.47 18.82 -0.99
N SER A 345 22.32 18.41 -0.44
CA SER A 345 22.20 17.23 0.43
C SER A 345 22.69 15.98 -0.30
N ILE A 346 22.28 15.80 -1.57
CA ILE A 346 22.78 14.71 -2.43
C ILE A 346 24.29 14.79 -2.57
N ILE A 347 24.85 15.94 -2.96
CA ILE A 347 26.31 16.07 -3.16
C ILE A 347 27.08 15.76 -1.88
N SER A 348 26.67 16.31 -0.74
CA SER A 348 27.31 16.06 0.56
C SER A 348 27.34 14.56 0.87
N TYR A 349 26.20 13.89 0.68
CA TYR A 349 26.10 12.45 0.91
C TYR A 349 27.03 11.62 0.01
N ILE A 350 27.23 12.04 -1.24
CA ILE A 350 28.19 11.40 -2.17
C ILE A 350 29.62 11.58 -1.68
N GLU A 351 29.97 12.77 -1.19
CA GLU A 351 31.31 13.07 -0.70
C GLU A 351 31.65 12.26 0.55
N ASP A 352 30.67 12.12 1.46
CA ASP A 352 30.79 11.38 2.72
C ASP A 352 30.71 9.85 2.56
N MET A 353 30.28 9.35 1.40
CA MET A 353 30.17 7.92 1.13
C MET A 353 31.55 7.24 1.18
N LYS A 354 31.71 6.32 2.14
CA LYS A 354 32.96 5.54 2.33
C LYS A 354 33.05 4.36 1.38
N ASP A 355 31.93 3.77 0.99
CA ASP A 355 31.90 2.68 0.02
C ASP A 355 32.26 3.22 -1.36
N THR A 356 33.41 2.78 -1.89
CA THR A 356 33.94 3.24 -3.18
C THR A 356 33.05 2.86 -4.36
N THR A 357 32.34 1.73 -4.27
CA THR A 357 31.37 1.29 -5.28
C THR A 357 30.18 2.23 -5.31
N CYS A 358 29.58 2.49 -4.14
CA CYS A 358 28.46 3.41 -4.04
C CYS A 358 28.85 4.85 -4.36
N LYS A 359 30.04 5.30 -3.95
CA LYS A 359 30.55 6.63 -4.34
C LYS A 359 30.68 6.77 -5.86
N ASN A 360 31.18 5.74 -6.55
CA ASN A 360 31.31 5.76 -8.01
C ASN A 360 29.95 5.73 -8.72
N LEU A 361 28.99 4.95 -8.20
CA LEU A 361 27.62 4.92 -8.72
C LEU A 361 26.93 6.27 -8.50
N LEU A 362 27.01 6.80 -7.28
CA LEU A 362 26.37 8.06 -6.93
C LEU A 362 26.98 9.27 -7.64
N LYS A 363 28.27 9.27 -8.01
CA LYS A 363 28.84 10.34 -8.86
C LYS A 363 28.10 10.52 -10.19
N ARG A 364 27.40 9.49 -10.68
CA ARG A 364 26.55 9.60 -11.86
C ARG A 364 25.28 10.41 -11.59
N MET A 365 24.90 10.60 -10.32
CA MET A 365 23.78 11.44 -9.90
C MET A 365 23.99 12.93 -10.12
N HIS A 366 25.19 13.41 -10.45
CA HIS A 366 25.33 14.80 -10.91
C HIS A 366 24.41 15.11 -12.11
N ARG A 367 24.10 14.10 -12.93
CA ARG A 367 23.11 14.21 -14.03
C ARG A 367 21.66 14.31 -13.53
N VAL A 368 21.34 13.75 -12.35
CA VAL A 368 20.02 13.93 -11.70
C VAL A 368 19.82 15.38 -11.28
N SER A 369 20.89 16.06 -10.82
CA SER A 369 20.82 17.47 -10.45
C SER A 369 20.46 18.37 -11.64
N GLU A 370 21.06 18.14 -12.80
CA GLU A 370 20.71 18.84 -14.04
C GLU A 370 19.25 18.58 -14.43
N LYS A 371 18.80 17.33 -14.28
CA LYS A 371 17.42 16.93 -14.61
C LYS A 371 16.38 17.47 -13.64
N LEU A 372 16.67 17.51 -12.34
CA LEU A 372 15.79 18.13 -11.33
C LEU A 372 15.53 19.59 -11.66
N VAL A 373 16.54 20.31 -12.12
CA VAL A 373 16.40 21.70 -12.58
C VAL A 373 15.57 21.77 -13.87
N GLU A 374 15.78 20.88 -14.84
CA GLU A 374 15.04 20.84 -16.11
C GLU A 374 13.56 20.45 -15.94
N THR A 375 13.26 19.37 -15.22
CA THR A 375 11.91 18.87 -14.98
C THR A 375 11.06 19.93 -14.27
N ILE A 376 11.65 20.73 -13.38
CA ILE A 376 10.93 21.78 -12.65
C ILE A 376 10.84 23.10 -13.44
N THR A 377 11.85 23.47 -14.25
CA THR A 377 11.71 24.64 -15.16
C THR A 377 10.61 24.44 -16.19
N LYS A 378 10.35 23.20 -16.64
CA LYS A 378 9.17 22.88 -17.47
C LYS A 378 7.84 23.05 -16.73
N VAL A 379 7.81 22.80 -15.42
CA VAL A 379 6.60 22.95 -14.57
C VAL A 379 6.33 24.41 -14.19
N VAL A 380 7.36 25.26 -14.10
CA VAL A 380 7.21 26.71 -13.81
C VAL A 380 6.82 27.52 -15.05
N ALA A 381 7.03 26.99 -16.25
CA ALA A 381 6.71 27.65 -17.53
C ALA A 381 5.24 27.47 -17.99
N ILE A 382 4.43 26.73 -17.23
CA ILE A 382 2.97 26.54 -17.41
C ILE A 382 2.26 27.23 -16.24
#